data_AF-A0A139PHJ7-F1
#
_entry.id   AF-A0A139PHJ7-F1
#
_cell.length_a   1.000
_cell.length_b   1.000
_cell.length_c   1.000
_cell.angle_alpha   90.00
_cell.angle_beta   90.00
_cell.angle_gamma   90.00
#
_symmetry.space_group_name_H-M   'P 1'
#
loop_
_entity.id
_entity.type
_entity.pdbx_description
1 polymer ?
#
loop_
_entity_poly.entity_id
_entity_poly.type
_entity_poly.pdbx_seq_one_letter_code
_entity_poly.pdbx_strand_id
1 'polypeptide(L)'
;MMAFSQLSKQSEQVTYLYQELKDTNSLIDKEHQVDVFSRHFLPNYYSGKKENLTDFLSDGDAKYTVPKEGILQSVILEKLTYDSKTKEYIVTYVLSVKKGDKASSIRLSFTVKGFDSAKYGFVVTTEPKETDYIK
;
A
#
# COMPACT_ATOMS: atom_id res chain seq x y z
N MET A 1 -6.01 -46.49 6.49
CA MET A 1 -5.79 -45.52 5.41
C MET A 1 -6.77 -44.35 5.45
N MET A 2 -8.10 -44.55 5.53
CA MET A 2 -9.07 -43.44 5.55
C MET A 2 -8.91 -42.45 6.72
N ALA A 3 -8.65 -42.95 7.93
CA ALA A 3 -8.42 -42.08 9.10
C ALA A 3 -7.16 -41.19 8.92
N PHE A 4 -6.08 -41.74 8.36
CA PHE A 4 -4.85 -40.98 8.09
C PHE A 4 -5.07 -39.91 7.02
N SER A 5 -5.82 -40.21 5.95
CA SER A 5 -6.17 -39.20 4.94
C SER A 5 -7.06 -38.09 5.50
N GLN A 6 -7.98 -38.42 6.42
CA GLN A 6 -8.83 -37.43 7.07
C GLN A 6 -8.01 -36.53 8.02
N LEU A 7 -7.10 -37.13 8.79
CA LEU A 7 -6.16 -36.39 9.66
C LEU A 7 -5.24 -35.47 8.85
N SER A 8 -4.71 -35.93 7.70
CA SER A 8 -3.89 -35.09 6.80
C SER A 8 -4.66 -33.87 6.32
N LYS A 9 -5.89 -34.08 5.81
CA LYS A 9 -6.75 -32.98 5.35
C LYS A 9 -7.06 -31.98 6.45
N GLN A 10 -7.34 -32.45 7.66
CA GLN A 10 -7.58 -31.58 8.81
C GLN A 10 -6.33 -30.77 9.18
N SER A 11 -5.15 -31.39 9.14
CA SER A 11 -3.87 -30.71 9.39
C SER A 11 -3.58 -29.61 8.35
N GLU A 12 -3.83 -29.89 7.07
CA GLU A 12 -3.70 -28.91 5.98
C GLU A 12 -4.65 -27.72 6.18
N GLN A 13 -5.92 -27.99 6.53
CA GLN A 13 -6.91 -26.96 6.81
C GLN A 13 -6.52 -26.09 8.02
N VAL A 14 -6.04 -26.71 9.11
CA VAL A 14 -5.58 -25.98 10.30
C VAL A 14 -4.38 -25.10 9.97
N THR A 15 -3.43 -25.61 9.19
CA THR A 15 -2.24 -24.86 8.76
C THR A 15 -2.64 -23.66 7.89
N TYR A 16 -3.58 -23.87 6.96
CA TYR A 16 -4.13 -22.81 6.13
C TYR A 16 -4.79 -21.70 6.98
N LEU A 17 -5.70 -22.08 7.88
CA LEU A 17 -6.39 -21.11 8.76
C LEU A 17 -5.42 -20.35 9.67
N TYR A 18 -4.38 -21.02 10.18
CA TYR A 18 -3.35 -20.38 10.98
C TYR A 18 -2.59 -19.32 10.20
N GLN A 19 -2.28 -19.59 8.93
CA GLN A 19 -1.61 -18.62 8.05
C GLN A 19 -2.51 -17.43 7.72
N GLU A 20 -3.79 -17.66 7.40
CA GLU A 20 -4.78 -16.60 7.17
C GLU A 20 -4.94 -15.68 8.41
N LEU A 21 -4.96 -16.26 9.61
CA LEU A 21 -5.02 -15.50 10.86
C LEU A 21 -3.77 -14.63 11.05
N LYS A 22 -2.58 -15.18 10.77
CA LYS A 22 -1.31 -14.45 10.88
C LYS A 22 -1.24 -13.30 9.87
N ASP A 23 -1.71 -13.52 8.65
CA ASP A 23 -1.74 -12.50 7.59
C ASP A 23 -2.75 -11.40 7.93
N THR A 24 -3.92 -11.78 8.46
CA THR A 24 -4.93 -10.84 8.98
C THR A 24 -4.37 -9.99 10.13
N ASN A 25 -3.68 -10.61 11.10
CA ASN A 25 -3.06 -9.86 12.20
C ASN A 25 -1.97 -8.90 11.68
N SER A 26 -1.15 -9.34 10.71
CA SER A 26 -0.13 -8.48 10.10
C SER A 26 -0.74 -7.24 9.44
N LEU A 27 -1.90 -7.40 8.79
CA LEU A 27 -2.67 -6.30 8.22
C LEU A 27 -3.19 -5.34 9.31
N ILE A 28 -3.92 -5.87 10.30
CA ILE A 28 -4.55 -5.06 11.37
C ILE A 28 -3.50 -4.30 12.18
N ASP A 29 -2.39 -4.95 12.55
CA ASP A 29 -1.34 -4.35 13.37
C ASP A 29 -0.66 -3.16 12.71
N LYS A 30 -0.65 -3.13 11.36
CA LYS A 30 0.06 -2.12 10.57
C LYS A 30 -0.84 -1.18 9.80
N GLU A 31 -2.15 -1.42 9.76
CA GLU A 31 -3.09 -0.65 8.94
C GLU A 31 -2.97 0.86 9.15
N HIS A 32 -3.10 1.32 10.39
CA HIS A 32 -3.01 2.74 10.70
C HIS A 32 -1.61 3.32 10.45
N GLN A 33 -0.55 2.54 10.67
CA GLN A 33 0.82 3.00 10.44
C GLN A 33 1.08 3.20 8.95
N VAL A 34 0.61 2.26 8.12
CA VAL A 34 0.68 2.34 6.66
C VAL A 34 -0.19 3.50 6.14
N ASP A 35 -1.38 3.73 6.71
CA ASP A 35 -2.23 4.86 6.31
C ASP A 35 -1.57 6.22 6.62
N VAL A 36 -1.00 6.37 7.82
CA VAL A 36 -0.28 7.59 8.20
C VAL A 36 0.93 7.82 7.29
N PHE A 37 1.77 6.79 7.08
CA PHE A 37 2.89 6.88 6.14
C PHE A 37 2.44 7.33 4.75
N SER A 38 1.40 6.69 4.22
CA SER A 38 0.86 6.97 2.90
C SER A 38 0.34 8.41 2.80
N ARG A 39 -0.37 8.91 3.82
CA ARG A 39 -0.84 10.30 3.89
C ARG A 39 0.30 11.32 3.99
N HIS A 40 1.47 10.94 4.48
CA HIS A 40 2.69 11.76 4.38
C HIS A 40 3.36 11.68 3.01
N PHE A 41 3.38 10.50 2.39
CA PHE A 41 3.93 10.31 1.05
C PHE A 41 3.13 11.08 -0.02
N LEU A 42 1.80 10.99 0.00
CA LEU A 42 0.93 11.52 -1.04
C LEU A 42 1.12 13.02 -1.35
N PRO A 43 1.15 13.96 -0.40
CA PRO A 43 1.39 15.36 -0.71
C PRO A 43 2.78 15.60 -1.31
N ASN A 44 3.78 14.78 -0.97
CA ASN A 44 5.10 14.83 -1.60
C ASN A 44 5.05 14.28 -3.04
N TYR A 45 4.30 13.20 -3.27
CA TYR A 45 4.05 12.64 -4.60
C TYR A 45 3.35 13.63 -5.54
N TYR A 46 2.37 14.40 -5.05
CA TYR A 46 1.66 15.43 -5.82
C TYR A 46 2.34 16.81 -5.83
N SER A 47 3.53 16.94 -5.23
CA SER A 47 4.24 18.22 -5.19
C SER A 47 4.93 18.61 -6.51
N GLY A 48 5.02 17.69 -7.48
CA GLY A 48 5.79 17.86 -8.72
C GLY A 48 7.31 17.76 -8.56
N LYS A 49 7.81 17.58 -7.34
CA LYS A 49 9.25 17.68 -7.01
C LYS A 49 9.83 16.32 -6.65
N LYS A 50 10.84 15.88 -7.40
CA LYS A 50 11.43 14.54 -7.26
C LYS A 50 12.22 14.39 -5.96
N GLU A 51 12.89 15.47 -5.55
CA GLU A 51 13.66 15.57 -4.31
C GLU A 51 12.80 15.33 -3.05
N ASN A 52 11.50 15.60 -3.12
CA ASN A 52 10.57 15.35 -2.00
C ASN A 52 10.26 13.86 -1.81
N LEU A 53 10.63 13.00 -2.76
CA LEU A 53 10.34 11.56 -2.71
C LEU A 53 11.47 10.72 -2.12
N THR A 54 12.66 11.29 -1.94
CA THR A 54 13.87 10.53 -1.57
C THR A 54 13.70 9.72 -0.28
N ASP A 55 13.03 10.28 0.73
CA ASP A 55 12.80 9.60 2.01
C ASP A 55 11.68 8.53 1.98
N PHE A 56 10.95 8.42 0.86
CA PHE A 56 9.76 7.57 0.75
C PHE A 56 9.93 6.38 -0.19
N LEU A 57 10.89 6.42 -1.12
CA LEU A 57 11.02 5.40 -2.16
C LEU A 57 12.07 4.36 -1.78
N SER A 58 11.79 3.08 -2.02
CA SER A 58 12.79 2.04 -1.85
C SER A 58 13.86 2.11 -2.95
N ASP A 59 15.03 1.56 -2.65
CA ASP A 59 15.98 1.18 -3.69
C ASP A 59 15.32 0.16 -4.64
N GLY A 60 15.61 0.25 -5.94
CA GLY A 60 14.99 -0.58 -6.98
C GLY A 60 14.11 0.24 -7.93
N ASP A 61 12.96 -0.30 -8.34
CA ASP A 61 12.10 0.31 -9.36
C ASP A 61 11.40 1.58 -8.84
N ALA A 62 10.97 1.59 -7.57
CA ALA A 62 10.33 2.74 -6.94
C ALA A 62 11.16 4.02 -7.03
N LYS A 63 12.49 3.93 -7.03
CA LYS A 63 13.37 5.09 -7.14
C LYS A 63 13.16 5.90 -8.43
N TYR A 64 12.58 5.31 -9.47
CA TYR A 64 12.27 5.98 -10.73
C TYR A 64 10.88 6.63 -10.78
N THR A 65 10.07 6.49 -9.73
CA THR A 65 8.71 7.07 -9.63
C THR A 65 8.72 8.55 -10.00
N VAL A 66 7.91 8.94 -10.97
CA VAL A 66 7.82 10.35 -11.39
C VAL A 66 6.76 11.05 -10.53
N PRO A 67 7.10 12.14 -9.81
CA PRO A 67 6.10 12.90 -9.06
C PRO A 67 5.06 13.49 -10.01
N LYS A 68 3.84 13.65 -9.51
CA LYS A 68 2.76 14.34 -10.22
C LYS A 68 2.58 15.73 -9.65
N GLU A 69 1.96 16.62 -10.42
CA GLU A 69 1.56 17.95 -9.95
C GLU A 69 0.07 17.97 -9.60
N GLY A 70 -0.26 18.55 -8.45
CA GLY A 70 -1.63 18.83 -8.04
C GLY A 70 -1.74 19.17 -6.56
N ILE A 71 -2.87 19.75 -6.17
CA ILE A 71 -3.19 20.01 -4.76
C ILE A 71 -4.16 18.93 -4.30
N LEU A 72 -3.75 18.11 -3.33
CA LEU A 72 -4.64 17.17 -2.66
C LEU A 72 -5.69 17.93 -1.83
N GLN A 73 -6.96 17.75 -2.17
CA GLN A 73 -8.09 18.29 -1.42
C GLN A 73 -8.72 17.26 -0.48
N SER A 74 -8.62 15.98 -0.83
CA SER A 74 -9.10 14.87 -0.03
C SER A 74 -8.27 13.61 -0.27
N VAL A 75 -8.07 12.83 0.79
CA VAL A 75 -7.34 11.55 0.80
C VAL A 75 -8.14 10.56 1.63
N ILE A 76 -8.74 9.56 0.98
CA ILE A 76 -9.61 8.57 1.62
C ILE A 76 -9.04 7.18 1.34
N LEU A 77 -8.71 6.43 2.38
CA LEU A 77 -8.28 5.03 2.25
C LEU A 77 -9.48 4.21 1.76
N GLU A 78 -9.34 3.58 0.60
CA GLU A 78 -10.36 2.72 0.00
C GLU A 78 -10.12 1.27 0.39
N LYS A 79 -8.86 0.83 0.33
CA LYS A 79 -8.49 -0.56 0.55
C LYS A 79 -7.05 -0.67 1.02
N LEU A 80 -6.81 -1.60 1.93
CA LEU A 80 -5.48 -2.06 2.31
C LEU A 80 -5.48 -3.59 2.32
N THR A 81 -4.47 -4.21 1.71
CA THR A 81 -4.26 -5.65 1.77
C THR A 81 -2.81 -5.97 2.05
N TYR A 82 -2.56 -7.13 2.64
CA TYR A 82 -1.21 -7.64 2.89
C TYR A 82 -0.92 -8.83 1.97
N ASP A 83 0.21 -8.79 1.26
CA ASP A 83 0.74 -9.92 0.50
C ASP A 83 1.79 -10.63 1.35
N SER A 84 1.48 -11.84 1.84
CA SER A 84 2.38 -12.60 2.70
C SER A 84 3.58 -13.21 1.98
N LYS A 85 3.55 -13.32 0.64
CA LYS A 85 4.68 -13.81 -0.16
C LYS A 85 5.77 -12.75 -0.25
N THR A 86 5.38 -11.51 -0.53
CA THR A 86 6.33 -10.37 -0.63
C THR A 86 6.53 -9.67 0.71
N LYS A 87 5.64 -9.88 1.67
CA LYS A 87 5.55 -9.18 2.97
C LYS A 87 5.33 -7.68 2.79
N GLU A 88 4.46 -7.34 1.85
CA GLU A 88 4.18 -5.95 1.48
C GLU A 88 2.69 -5.62 1.66
N TYR A 89 2.43 -4.34 1.82
CA TYR A 89 1.11 -3.76 1.95
C TYR A 89 0.73 -3.08 0.63
N ILE A 90 -0.42 -3.43 0.07
CA ILE A 90 -0.97 -2.79 -1.12
C ILE A 90 -2.07 -1.86 -0.65
N VAL A 91 -1.85 -0.56 -0.85
CA VAL A 91 -2.80 0.50 -0.51
C VAL A 91 -3.52 0.99 -1.74
N THR A 92 -4.79 1.34 -1.56
CA THR A 92 -5.59 2.04 -2.55
C THR A 92 -6.31 3.21 -1.89
N TYR A 93 -6.18 4.38 -2.49
CA TYR A 93 -6.81 5.62 -2.07
C TYR A 93 -7.74 6.17 -3.13
N VAL A 94 -8.84 6.77 -2.69
CA VAL A 94 -9.59 7.73 -3.49
C VAL A 94 -9.09 9.12 -3.13
N LEU A 95 -8.62 9.85 -4.14
CA LEU A 95 -8.05 11.18 -3.99
C LEU A 95 -8.90 12.19 -4.75
N SER A 96 -9.11 13.36 -4.15
CA SER A 96 -9.56 14.54 -4.88
C SER A 96 -8.35 15.43 -5.13
N VAL A 97 -8.00 15.63 -6.41
CA VAL A 97 -6.81 16.39 -6.81
C VAL A 97 -7.23 17.58 -7.64
N LYS A 98 -6.85 18.77 -7.20
CA LYS A 98 -7.02 20.01 -7.96
C LYS A 98 -5.79 20.28 -8.82
N LYS A 99 -5.99 20.45 -10.12
CA LYS A 99 -4.97 20.89 -11.08
C LYS A 99 -5.48 22.14 -11.80
N GLY A 100 -4.82 23.28 -11.59
CA GLY A 100 -5.37 24.58 -11.98
C GLY A 100 -6.72 24.81 -11.29
N ASP A 101 -7.77 25.10 -12.06
CA ASP A 101 -9.13 25.34 -11.54
C ASP A 101 -10.04 24.11 -11.51
N LYS A 102 -9.55 22.94 -11.96
CA LYS A 102 -10.36 21.71 -12.03
C LYS A 102 -9.95 20.74 -10.94
N ALA A 103 -10.94 20.23 -10.21
CA ALA A 103 -10.78 19.10 -9.30
C ALA A 103 -11.24 17.82 -9.99
N SER A 104 -10.49 16.72 -9.83
CA SER A 104 -10.87 15.39 -10.29
C SER A 104 -10.73 14.36 -9.18
N SER A 105 -11.56 13.32 -9.24
CA SER A 105 -11.50 12.18 -8.34
C SER A 105 -10.77 11.03 -9.03
N ILE A 106 -9.65 10.60 -8.44
CA ILE A 106 -8.81 9.53 -8.96
C ILE A 106 -8.70 8.41 -7.94
N ARG A 107 -8.56 7.18 -8.42
CA ARG A 107 -8.15 6.05 -7.60
C ARG A 107 -6.65 5.85 -7.80
N LEU A 108 -5.88 5.85 -6.71
CA LEU A 108 -4.44 5.64 -6.72
C LEU A 108 -4.10 4.39 -5.93
N SER A 109 -3.29 3.48 -6.49
CA SER A 109 -2.79 2.31 -5.79
C SER A 109 -1.26 2.19 -5.89
N PHE A 110 -0.64 1.75 -4.80
CA PHE A 110 0.81 1.51 -4.72
C PHE A 110 1.13 0.51 -3.60
N THR A 111 2.36 0.01 -3.63
CA THR A 111 2.86 -0.97 -2.67
C THR A 111 3.82 -0.32 -1.68
N VAL A 112 3.73 -0.72 -0.41
CA VAL A 112 4.55 -0.23 0.71
C VAL A 112 5.12 -1.42 1.47
N LYS A 113 6.37 -1.32 1.93
CA LYS A 113 6.96 -2.30 2.86
C LYS A 113 7.54 -1.61 4.09
N GLY A 114 7.56 -2.33 5.21
CA GLY A 114 8.32 -1.91 6.39
C GLY A 114 9.82 -1.87 6.08
N PHE A 115 10.51 -0.84 6.56
CA PHE A 115 11.96 -0.72 6.44
C PHE A 115 12.49 0.04 7.66
N ASP A 116 13.13 -0.67 8.59
CA ASP A 116 13.47 -0.14 9.92
C ASP A 116 14.41 1.08 9.86
N SER A 117 15.25 1.19 8.83
CA SER A 117 16.12 2.34 8.59
C SER A 117 15.47 3.47 7.80
N ALA A 118 14.23 3.31 7.33
CA ALA A 118 13.50 4.40 6.69
C ALA A 118 13.11 5.46 7.71
N LYS A 119 13.18 6.72 7.30
CA LYS A 119 12.79 7.88 8.12
C LYS A 119 11.38 7.75 8.72
N TYR A 120 10.46 7.13 7.98
CA TYR A 120 9.07 6.95 8.38
C TYR A 120 8.71 5.48 8.67
N GLY A 121 9.71 4.60 8.82
CA GLY A 121 9.51 3.16 9.09
C GLY A 121 8.98 2.33 7.90
N PHE A 122 8.63 2.98 6.79
CA PHE A 122 8.12 2.36 5.58
C PHE A 122 8.71 3.01 4.34
N VAL A 123 8.66 2.29 3.22
CA VAL A 123 9.00 2.79 1.88
C VAL A 123 8.02 2.27 0.85
N VAL A 124 7.76 3.07 -0.18
CA VAL A 124 7.03 2.69 -1.40
C VAL A 124 7.95 1.83 -2.27
N THR A 125 7.45 0.69 -2.74
CA THR A 125 8.24 -0.30 -3.51
C THR A 125 7.84 -0.40 -4.98
N THR A 126 6.71 0.19 -5.36
CA THR A 126 6.24 0.23 -6.75
C THR A 126 5.80 1.63 -7.15
N GLU A 127 5.90 1.95 -8.44
CA GLU A 127 5.38 3.23 -8.94
C GLU A 127 3.85 3.31 -8.74
N PRO A 128 3.33 4.42 -8.18
CA PRO A 128 1.89 4.59 -7.97
C PRO A 128 1.10 4.63 -9.28
N LYS A 129 0.02 3.83 -9.33
CA LYS A 129 -0.85 3.69 -10.50
C LYS A 129 -2.16 4.44 -10.27
N GLU A 130 -2.47 5.36 -11.18
CA GLU A 130 -3.75 6.09 -11.19
C GLU A 130 -4.74 5.46 -12.16
N THR A 131 -6.00 5.42 -11.75
CA THR A 131 -7.16 5.16 -12.62
C THR A 131 -8.26 6.16 -12.29
N ASP A 132 -9.21 6.35 -13.21
CA ASP A 132 -10.42 7.11 -12.89
C ASP A 132 -11.20 6.43 -11.75
N TYR A 133 -11.70 7.22 -10.80
CA TYR A 133 -12.52 6.68 -9.70
C TYR A 133 -13.97 6.43 -10.14
N ILE A 134 -14.55 7.34 -10.91
CA ILE A 134 -15.89 7.24 -11.50
C ILE A 134 -15.76 7.56 -12.99
N LYS A 135 -16.30 6.69 -13.85
CA LYS A 135 -16.45 6.92 -15.30
C LYS A 135 -17.76 7.62 -15.60
#